data_AF-A0A328KW08-F1
#
_entry.id   AF-A0A328KW08-F1
#
_cell.length_a   1.000
_cell.length_b   1.000
_cell.length_c   1.000
_cell.angle_alpha   90.00
_cell.angle_beta   90.00
_cell.angle_gamma   90.00
#
_symmetry.space_group_name_H-M   'P 1'
#
loop_
_entity.id
_entity.type
_entity.pdbx_description
1 polymer ?
#
loop_
_entity_poly.entity_id
_entity_poly.type
_entity_poly.pdbx_seq_one_letter_code
_entity_poly.pdbx_strand_id
1 'polypeptide(L)'
;MNRLTVVGRIVREVTLKQVGEDRIVLNNVIAVQRLFKSENGQEADFIPFVVWGKKATLIEEYCDKGDLIGLDGRLQSRSYEDDSGERQYVIEMNVDHVQFLQPKKDKKTDF
;
A
#
# COMPACT_ATOMS: atom_id res chain seq x y z
N MET A 1 -15.42 11.39 11.63
CA MET A 1 -13.94 11.27 11.52
C MET A 1 -13.63 9.94 10.84
N ASN A 2 -12.84 9.94 9.77
CA ASN A 2 -12.38 8.72 9.06
C ASN A 2 -10.85 8.72 9.07
N ARG A 3 -10.26 7.78 9.82
CA ARG A 3 -8.81 7.63 9.98
C ARG A 3 -8.47 6.16 10.12
N LEU A 4 -7.48 5.70 9.37
CA LEU A 4 -6.89 4.37 9.46
C LEU A 4 -5.38 4.53 9.63
N THR A 5 -4.84 3.91 10.66
CA THR A 5 -3.39 3.86 10.92
C THR A 5 -2.99 2.40 11.06
N VAL A 6 -2.02 1.97 10.27
CA VAL A 6 -1.59 0.57 10.20
C VAL A 6 -0.07 0.48 10.13
N VAL A 7 0.47 -0.59 10.71
CA VAL A 7 1.85 -1.01 10.54
C VAL A 7 1.84 -2.43 10.00
N GLY A 8 2.56 -2.65 8.91
CA GLY A 8 2.54 -3.94 8.22
C GLY A 8 3.60 -4.02 7.15
N ARG A 9 3.54 -5.10 6.36
CA ARG A 9 4.55 -5.39 5.33
C ARG A 9 4.00 -5.18 3.93
N ILE A 10 4.81 -4.60 3.05
CA ILE A 10 4.47 -4.45 1.62
C ILE A 10 4.39 -5.84 0.98
N VAL A 11 3.30 -6.14 0.30
CA VAL A 11 3.03 -7.50 -0.23
C VAL A 11 3.57 -7.69 -1.63
N ARG A 12 3.46 -6.67 -2.48
CA ARG A 12 3.83 -6.73 -3.90
C ARG A 12 5.05 -5.87 -4.17
N GLU A 13 5.72 -6.10 -5.30
CA GLU A 13 6.78 -5.22 -5.78
C GLU A 13 6.30 -3.77 -5.85
N VAL A 14 7.17 -2.85 -5.45
CA VAL A 14 6.85 -1.42 -5.44
C VAL A 14 7.04 -0.86 -6.85
N THR A 15 5.93 -0.55 -7.52
CA THR A 15 5.92 -0.03 -8.89
C THR A 15 5.13 1.27 -8.96
N LEU A 16 5.75 2.32 -9.52
CA LEU A 16 5.10 3.59 -9.78
C LEU A 16 4.31 3.52 -11.08
N LYS A 17 3.13 4.14 -11.08
CA LYS A 17 2.30 4.32 -12.28
C LYS A 17 2.08 5.81 -12.51
N GLN A 18 2.22 6.24 -13.77
CA GLN A 18 1.84 7.59 -14.18
C GLN A 18 0.38 7.58 -14.63
N VAL A 19 -0.40 8.56 -14.17
CA VAL A 19 -1.82 8.73 -14.46
C VAL A 19 -2.05 10.15 -14.96
N GLY A 20 -2.42 10.29 -16.23
CA GLY A 20 -2.49 11.59 -16.89
C GLY A 20 -1.09 12.20 -17.09
N GLU A 21 -1.03 13.52 -17.25
CA GLU A 21 0.22 14.20 -17.59
C GLU A 21 1.23 14.21 -16.43
N ASP A 22 0.81 14.55 -15.19
CA ASP A 22 1.77 14.82 -14.09
C ASP A 22 1.45 14.12 -12.75
N ARG A 23 0.59 13.09 -12.71
CA ARG A 23 0.27 12.40 -11.45
C ARG A 23 0.94 11.04 -11.38
N ILE A 24 1.69 10.83 -10.31
CA ILE A 24 2.27 9.53 -9.96
C ILE A 24 1.43 8.89 -8.87
N VAL A 25 1.16 7.60 -9.02
CA VAL A 25 0.44 6.78 -8.06
C VAL A 25 1.18 5.47 -7.80
N LEU A 26 1.07 4.98 -6.57
CA LEU A 26 1.50 3.65 -6.17
C LEU A 26 0.30 2.94 -5.55
N ASN A 27 -0.05 1.80 -6.12
CA ASN A 27 -1.10 0.91 -5.62
C ASN A 27 -0.45 -0.37 -5.12
N ASN A 28 -0.64 -0.71 -3.86
CA ASN A 28 -0.11 -1.95 -3.30
C ASN A 28 -1.05 -2.48 -2.22
N VAL A 29 -0.63 -3.52 -1.51
CA VAL A 29 -1.36 -4.14 -0.41
C VAL A 29 -0.41 -4.22 0.77
N ILE A 30 -0.90 -3.85 1.96
CA ILE A 30 -0.18 -4.01 3.21
C ILE A 30 -0.72 -5.23 3.96
N ALA A 31 0.17 -6.12 4.37
CA ALA A 31 -0.15 -7.24 5.25
C ALA A 31 0.01 -6.80 6.71
N VAL A 32 -1.10 -6.75 7.44
CA VAL A 32 -1.16 -6.36 8.86
C VAL A 32 -1.44 -7.61 9.69
N GLN A 33 -0.53 -7.96 10.60
CA GLN A 33 -0.72 -9.13 11.47
C GLN A 33 -1.84 -8.88 12.48
N ARG A 34 -2.73 -9.88 12.67
CA ARG A 34 -3.75 -9.85 13.72
C ARG A 34 -3.12 -10.10 15.09
N LEU A 35 -3.59 -9.39 16.11
CA LEU A 35 -3.07 -9.50 17.48
C LEU A 35 -3.42 -10.85 18.14
N PHE A 36 -4.57 -11.42 17.80
CA PHE A 36 -5.03 -12.69 18.36
C PHE A 36 -4.75 -13.82 17.36
N LYS A 37 -4.23 -14.94 17.87
CA LYS A 37 -4.06 -16.15 17.08
C LYS A 37 -5.44 -16.79 16.87
N SER A 38 -5.75 -17.08 15.62
CA SER A 38 -6.85 -17.97 15.26
C SER A 38 -6.44 -19.41 15.62
N GLU A 39 -7.40 -20.32 15.79
CA GLU A 39 -7.11 -21.75 16.04
C GLU A 39 -6.19 -22.36 14.96
N ASN A 40 -6.18 -21.76 13.77
CA ASN A 40 -5.37 -22.15 12.62
C ASN A 40 -4.00 -21.45 12.51
N GLY A 41 -3.64 -20.53 13.43
CA GLY A 41 -2.33 -19.86 13.46
C GLY A 41 -2.36 -18.33 13.44
N GLN A 42 -1.25 -17.71 13.02
CA GLN A 42 -1.15 -16.25 12.81
C GLN A 42 -1.78 -15.87 11.47
N GLU A 43 -2.87 -15.12 11.51
CA GLU A 43 -3.56 -14.60 10.33
C GLU A 43 -3.17 -13.12 10.11
N ALA A 44 -3.12 -12.70 8.84
CA ALA A 44 -2.87 -11.32 8.46
C ALA A 44 -4.02 -10.79 7.61
N ASP A 45 -4.38 -9.53 7.83
CA ASP A 45 -5.28 -8.77 6.98
C ASP A 45 -4.51 -8.13 5.83
N PHE A 46 -5.06 -8.24 4.63
CA PHE A 46 -4.49 -7.70 3.41
C PHE A 46 -5.27 -6.47 2.99
N ILE A 47 -4.73 -5.29 3.27
CA ILE A 47 -5.43 -4.03 3.05
C ILE A 47 -4.85 -3.36 1.79
N PRO A 48 -5.63 -3.18 0.72
CA PRO A 48 -5.20 -2.39 -0.42
C PRO A 48 -4.97 -0.94 -0.01
N PHE A 49 -3.90 -0.33 -0.52
CA PHE A 49 -3.62 1.09 -0.29
C PHE A 49 -3.16 1.79 -1.57
N VAL A 50 -3.45 3.08 -1.61
CA VAL A 50 -3.13 4.00 -2.71
C VAL A 50 -2.37 5.19 -2.14
N VAL A 51 -1.23 5.50 -2.73
CA VAL A 51 -0.39 6.66 -2.37
C VAL A 51 -0.14 7.49 -3.62
N TRP A 52 -0.23 8.82 -3.49
CA TRP A 52 -0.05 9.75 -4.60
C TRP A 52 1.21 10.62 -4.45
N GLY A 53 1.76 11.05 -5.59
CA GLY A 53 2.79 12.08 -5.70
C GLY A 53 4.10 11.71 -5.01
N LYS A 54 4.74 12.70 -4.37
CA LYS A 54 6.05 12.54 -3.73
C LYS A 54 6.12 11.38 -2.73
N LYS A 55 5.04 11.09 -2.01
CA LYS A 55 5.00 9.97 -1.06
C LYS A 55 5.11 8.62 -1.76
N ALA A 56 4.52 8.48 -2.95
CA ALA A 56 4.63 7.26 -3.75
C ALA A 56 6.08 7.05 -4.18
N THR A 57 6.74 8.12 -4.68
CA THR A 57 8.15 8.10 -5.05
C THR A 57 9.06 7.74 -3.86
N LEU A 58 8.78 8.27 -2.67
CA LEU A 58 9.53 7.92 -1.46
C LEU A 58 9.34 6.44 -1.08
N ILE A 59 8.13 5.88 -1.19
CA ILE A 59 7.96 4.44 -0.93
C ILE A 59 8.78 3.62 -1.93
N GLU A 60 8.81 4.00 -3.21
CA GLU A 60 9.64 3.31 -4.20
C GLU A 60 11.14 3.44 -3.90
N GLU A 61 11.62 4.61 -3.50
CA GLU A 61 13.04 4.83 -3.23
C GLU A 61 13.52 4.10 -1.95
N TYR A 62 12.66 3.98 -0.93
CA TYR A 62 13.05 3.52 0.41
C TYR A 62 12.52 2.14 0.79
N CYS A 63 11.61 1.54 0.03
CA CYS A 63 11.00 0.25 0.39
C CYS A 63 10.94 -0.72 -0.77
N ASP A 64 11.12 -1.99 -0.44
CA ASP A 64 10.90 -3.11 -1.34
C ASP A 64 9.75 -4.01 -0.87
N LYS A 65 9.42 -5.02 -1.66
CA LYS A 65 8.52 -6.09 -1.24
C LYS A 65 9.00 -6.71 0.09
N GLY A 66 8.08 -6.89 1.02
CA GLY A 66 8.31 -7.47 2.33
C GLY A 66 8.70 -6.46 3.40
N ASP A 67 8.96 -5.21 3.04
CA ASP A 67 9.43 -4.21 3.99
C ASP A 67 8.32 -3.71 4.92
N LEU A 68 8.70 -3.47 6.18
CA LEU A 68 7.86 -2.99 7.26
C LEU A 68 7.69 -1.48 7.13
N ILE A 69 6.44 -1.03 7.06
CA ILE A 69 6.08 0.37 6.87
C ILE A 69 4.86 0.72 7.73
N GLY A 70 4.84 1.96 8.23
CA GLY A 70 3.68 2.56 8.86
C GLY A 70 2.93 3.45 7.88
N LEU A 71 1.61 3.29 7.78
CA LEU A 71 0.75 4.11 6.94
C LEU A 71 -0.33 4.77 7.80
N ASP A 72 -0.61 6.04 7.53
CA ASP A 72 -1.74 6.77 8.10
C ASP A 72 -2.54 7.43 6.97
N GLY A 73 -3.85 7.36 7.05
CA GLY A 73 -4.73 7.82 5.98
C GLY A 73 -6.19 7.55 6.28
N ARG A 74 -6.99 7.33 5.23
CA ARG A 74 -8.44 7.15 5.31
C ARG A 74 -8.92 6.01 4.44
N LEU A 75 -9.98 5.32 4.86
CA LEU A 75 -10.65 4.35 4.00
C LEU A 75 -11.50 5.07 2.96
N GLN A 76 -11.43 4.58 1.72
CA GLN A 76 -12.22 5.07 0.60
C GLN A 76 -12.87 3.87 -0.10
N SER A 77 -14.19 3.94 -0.28
CA SER A 77 -14.92 3.03 -1.15
C SER A 77 -15.07 3.69 -2.51
N ARG A 78 -14.76 2.96 -3.58
CA ARG A 78 -15.01 3.39 -4.96
C ARG A 78 -15.58 2.23 -5.77
N SER A 79 -16.26 2.56 -6.85
CA SER A 79 -16.69 1.58 -7.85
C SER A 79 -16.16 1.94 -9.22
N TYR A 80 -15.85 0.94 -10.02
CA TYR A 80 -15.54 1.09 -11.44
C TYR A 80 -16.23 -0.02 -12.23
N GLU A 81 -16.48 0.20 -13.51
CA GLU A 81 -16.93 -0.85 -14.42
C GLU A 81 -15.70 -1.51 -15.04
N ASP A 82 -15.66 -2.84 -15.03
CA ASP A 82 -14.64 -3.60 -15.73
C ASP A 82 -14.98 -3.72 -17.22
N ASP A 83 -14.07 -4.32 -17.99
CA ASP A 83 -14.21 -4.49 -19.44
C ASP A 83 -15.43 -5.34 -19.85
N SER A 84 -16.02 -6.08 -18.90
CA SER A 84 -17.24 -6.88 -19.10
C SER A 84 -18.52 -6.09 -18.80
N GLY A 85 -18.40 -4.84 -18.33
CA GLY A 85 -19.51 -4.01 -17.90
C GLY A 85 -20.03 -4.31 -16.48
N GLU A 86 -19.33 -5.15 -15.72
CA GLU A 86 -19.71 -5.44 -14.33
C GLU A 86 -19.15 -4.36 -13.40
N ARG A 87 -19.98 -3.89 -12.46
CA ARG A 87 -19.58 -2.90 -11.46
C ARG A 87 -18.80 -3.58 -10.33
N GLN A 88 -17.51 -3.27 -10.26
CA GLN A 88 -16.62 -3.71 -9.18
C GLN A 88 -16.58 -2.68 -8.06
N TYR A 89 -16.60 -3.14 -6.81
CA TYR A 89 -16.45 -2.30 -5.62
C TYR A 89 -15.10 -2.57 -4.95
N VAL A 90 -14.38 -1.50 -4.64
CA VAL A 90 -13.08 -1.56 -3.97
C VAL A 90 -13.10 -0.68 -2.73
N ILE A 91 -12.70 -1.27 -1.61
CA ILE A 91 -12.37 -0.55 -0.38
C ILE A 91 -10.85 -0.53 -0.26
N GLU A 92 -10.27 0.65 -0.23
CA GLU A 92 -8.83 0.85 -0.14
C GLU A 92 -8.48 1.99 0.81
N MET A 93 -7.26 1.97 1.33
CA MET A 93 -6.70 3.05 2.13
C MET A 93 -6.06 4.10 1.23
N ASN A 94 -6.55 5.33 1.27
CA ASN A 94 -5.85 6.47 0.66
C ASN A 94 -4.87 7.05 1.69
N VAL A 95 -3.57 6.99 1.38
CA VAL A 95 -2.50 7.26 2.34
C VAL A 95 -2.13 8.74 2.37
N ASP A 96 -2.20 9.32 3.56
CA ASP A 96 -1.84 10.72 3.82
C ASP A 96 -0.40 10.85 4.34
N HIS A 97 0.06 9.93 5.20
CA HIS A 97 1.42 9.91 5.76
C HIS A 97 2.05 8.52 5.72
N VAL A 98 3.38 8.49 5.60
CA VAL A 98 4.20 7.29 5.52
C VAL A 98 5.30 7.38 6.57
N GLN A 99 5.49 6.30 7.33
CA GLN A 99 6.58 6.14 8.27
C GLN A 99 7.44 4.95 7.85
N PHE A 100 8.69 5.23 7.49
CA PHE A 100 9.67 4.20 7.17
C PHE A 100 10.20 3.57 8.46
N LEU A 101 10.02 2.26 8.61
CA LEU A 101 10.39 1.52 9.82
C LEU A 101 11.64 0.65 9.61
N GLN A 102 12.25 0.72 8.43
CA GLN A 102 13.49 0.04 8.10
C GLN A 102 14.52 1.03 7.57
N PRO A 103 15.82 0.76 7.81
CA PRO A 103 16.89 1.55 7.21
C PRO A 103 16.82 1.44 5.68
N LYS A 104 17.20 2.53 5.01
CA LYS A 104 17.33 2.53 3.54
C LYS A 104 18.29 1.41 3.14
N LYS A 105 17.81 0.48 2.34
CA LYS A 105 18.67 -0.54 1.73
C LYS A 105 19.37 0.09 0.53
N ASP A 106 20.66 -0.16 0.37
CA ASP A 106 21.33 0.13 -0.89
C ASP A 106 20.73 -0.77 -1.97
N LYS A 107 19.91 -0.18 -2.86
CA LYS A 107 19.44 -0.87 -4.06
C LYS A 107 20.68 -1.23 -4.88
N LYS A 108 21.16 -2.48 -4.76
CA LYS A 108 22.25 -2.98 -5.60
C LYS A 108 21.79 -2.85 -7.05
N THR A 109 22.43 -1.93 -7.76
CA THR A 109 22.35 -1.84 -9.21
C THR A 109 23.18 -3.00 -9.73
N ASP A 110 22.52 -4.08 -10.16
CA ASP A 110 23.18 -5.16 -10.87
C ASP A 110 23.69 -4.60 -12.21
N PHE A 111 25.00 -4.43 -12.32
CA PHE A 111 25.72 -4.13 -13.57
C PHE A 111 26.29 -5.42 -14.15
#